data_AF-A0A9W6PZ23-F1
#
_entry.id   AF-A0A9W6PZ23-F1
#
_cell.length_a   1.000
_cell.length_b   1.000
_cell.length_c   1.000
_cell.angle_alpha   90.00
_cell.angle_beta   90.00
_cell.angle_gamma   90.00
#
_symmetry.space_group_name_H-M   'P 1'
#
loop_
_entity.id
_entity.type
_entity.pdbx_description
1 polymer ?
#
loop_
_entity_poly.entity_id
_entity_poly.type
_entity_poly.pdbx_seq_one_letter_code
_entity_poly.pdbx_strand_id
1 'polypeptide(L)'
;MQTWDVMRQDDDGGESCVATHDSRIAALAQVLVLQCRAPRGRTYRVCGPSEPAVRTNRDLYLHFLHLGQEARAASWSLSAFLRSLWKVSGPLSDRESLAPDDVAAMFSAASTAPPPDFVPAWSTEDLSLPGDEPRDHADWERVILSQIADLQDFLAAPPGPHARFGVDAPRPPGSGPRATPARWYNFDPATYLECAVAGSLGGWDAADGARVPLPTLSGEAPTRSYVRPLTSMTWGDLARIAVCGQMYE
;
A
#
# COMPACT_ATOMS: atom_id res chain seq x y z
N MET A 1 -16.26 -25.42 3.32
CA MET A 1 -15.22 -24.38 3.18
C MET A 1 -15.50 -23.69 1.86
N GLN A 2 -15.63 -22.37 1.83
CA GLN A 2 -15.77 -21.64 0.58
C GLN A 2 -14.38 -21.43 -0.02
N THR A 3 -14.24 -21.60 -1.33
CA THR A 3 -12.96 -21.44 -2.05
C THR A 3 -13.11 -20.40 -3.17
N TRP A 4 -11.98 -19.81 -3.55
CA TRP A 4 -11.86 -18.87 -4.66
C TRP A 4 -10.82 -19.38 -5.65
N ASP A 5 -11.25 -19.64 -6.88
CA ASP A 5 -10.42 -20.12 -7.96
C ASP A 5 -9.92 -18.95 -8.80
N VAL A 6 -8.63 -18.94 -9.11
CA VAL A 6 -8.01 -18.02 -10.07
C VAL A 6 -8.06 -18.66 -11.45
N MET A 7 -8.87 -18.10 -12.32
CA MET A 7 -9.06 -18.56 -13.69
C MET A 7 -8.20 -17.73 -14.65
N ARG A 8 -7.52 -18.40 -15.59
CA ARG A 8 -6.87 -17.78 -16.75
C ARG A 8 -7.76 -17.95 -17.97
N GLN A 9 -7.91 -16.89 -18.75
CA GLN A 9 -8.47 -16.92 -20.09
C GLN A 9 -7.36 -16.62 -21.11
N ASP A 10 -7.17 -17.55 -22.05
CA ASP A 10 -6.21 -17.43 -23.16
C ASP A 10 -6.86 -16.77 -24.39
N ASP A 11 -6.05 -16.38 -25.38
CA ASP A 11 -6.48 -15.64 -26.58
C ASP A 11 -7.48 -16.40 -27.47
N ASP A 12 -7.46 -17.73 -27.41
CA ASP A 12 -8.39 -18.61 -28.10
C ASP A 12 -9.73 -18.77 -27.36
N GLY A 13 -9.90 -18.07 -26.24
CA GLY A 13 -11.06 -18.16 -25.36
C GLY A 13 -11.04 -19.36 -24.42
N GLY A 14 -9.96 -20.15 -24.40
CA GLY A 14 -9.79 -21.25 -23.46
C GLY A 14 -9.70 -20.75 -22.01
N GLU A 15 -10.47 -21.36 -21.11
CA GLU A 15 -10.43 -21.05 -19.68
C GLU A 15 -9.82 -22.22 -18.89
N SER A 16 -8.92 -21.92 -17.95
CA SER A 16 -8.33 -22.92 -17.07
C SER A 16 -8.13 -22.40 -15.65
N CYS A 17 -8.33 -23.26 -14.65
CA CYS A 17 -8.03 -22.93 -13.25
C CYS A 17 -6.51 -23.00 -13.03
N VAL A 18 -5.94 -21.93 -12.49
CA VAL A 18 -4.51 -21.78 -12.21
C VAL A 18 -4.18 -22.09 -10.76
N ALA A 19 -5.09 -21.75 -9.84
CA ALA A 19 -4.92 -21.95 -8.41
C ALA A 19 -6.26 -21.81 -7.67
N THR A 20 -6.32 -22.36 -6.47
CA THR A 20 -7.46 -22.26 -5.55
C THR A 20 -6.99 -21.70 -4.21
N HIS A 21 -7.77 -20.81 -3.62
CA HIS A 21 -7.48 -20.14 -2.35
C HIS A 21 -8.64 -20.24 -1.37
N ASP A 22 -8.32 -20.21 -0.08
CA ASP A 22 -9.30 -20.14 1.00
C ASP A 22 -9.68 -18.69 1.37
N SER A 23 -9.09 -17.72 0.68
CA SER A 23 -9.32 -16.28 0.89
C SER A 23 -9.51 -15.57 -0.44
N ARG A 24 -10.57 -14.76 -0.51
CA ARG A 24 -10.84 -13.86 -1.63
C ARG A 24 -9.69 -12.88 -1.88
N ILE A 25 -9.11 -12.31 -0.82
CA ILE A 25 -8.01 -11.35 -0.91
C ILE A 25 -6.76 -12.03 -1.49
N ALA A 26 -6.46 -13.27 -1.08
CA ALA A 26 -5.33 -14.02 -1.60
C ALA A 26 -5.49 -14.36 -3.09
N ALA A 27 -6.70 -14.76 -3.51
CA ALA A 27 -7.01 -15.00 -4.92
C ALA A 27 -6.87 -13.73 -5.77
N LEU A 28 -7.42 -12.60 -5.29
CA LEU A 28 -7.30 -11.30 -5.96
C LEU A 28 -5.84 -10.84 -6.04
N ALA A 29 -5.06 -11.01 -4.97
CA ALA A 29 -3.65 -10.66 -4.95
C ALA A 29 -2.86 -11.46 -5.98
N GLN A 30 -3.13 -12.77 -6.12
CA GLN A 30 -2.50 -13.58 -7.14
C GLN A 30 -2.88 -13.13 -8.56
N VAL A 31 -4.14 -12.75 -8.79
CA VAL A 31 -4.58 -12.17 -10.07
C VAL A 31 -3.74 -10.94 -10.42
N LEU A 32 -3.53 -10.01 -9.48
CA LEU A 32 -2.72 -8.82 -9.72
C LEU A 32 -1.27 -9.18 -10.07
N VAL A 33 -0.65 -10.10 -9.33
CA VAL A 33 0.73 -10.56 -9.62
C VAL A 33 0.83 -11.20 -11.01
N LEU A 34 -0.17 -12.00 -11.40
CA LEU A 34 -0.21 -12.65 -12.72
C LEU A 34 -0.42 -11.63 -13.83
N GLN A 35 -1.33 -10.66 -13.65
CA GLN A 35 -1.60 -9.62 -14.63
C GLN A 35 -0.36 -8.74 -14.91
N CYS A 36 0.42 -8.39 -13.88
CA CYS A 36 1.68 -7.66 -14.06
C CYS A 36 2.75 -8.41 -14.87
N ARG A 37 2.62 -9.73 -15.01
CA ARG A 37 3.56 -10.59 -15.75
C ARG A 37 2.96 -11.12 -17.05
N ALA A 38 1.70 -10.83 -17.32
CA ALA A 38 0.97 -11.44 -18.40
C ALA A 38 1.49 -10.94 -19.76
N PRO A 39 1.78 -11.85 -20.71
CA PRO A 39 1.84 -11.48 -22.12
C PRO A 39 0.52 -10.81 -22.54
N ARG A 40 0.59 -9.89 -23.51
CA ARG A 40 -0.61 -9.30 -24.12
C ARG A 40 -1.58 -10.41 -24.55
N GLY A 41 -2.86 -10.25 -24.22
CA GLY A 41 -3.93 -11.18 -24.61
C GLY A 41 -4.44 -12.09 -23.49
N ARG A 42 -3.64 -12.35 -22.46
CA ARG A 42 -4.09 -13.16 -21.30
C ARG A 42 -4.78 -12.31 -20.25
N THR A 43 -5.93 -12.79 -19.79
CA THR A 43 -6.66 -12.19 -18.66
C THR A 43 -6.83 -13.20 -17.53
N TYR A 44 -6.93 -12.68 -16.32
CA TYR A 44 -7.11 -13.49 -15.10
C TYR A 44 -8.28 -12.94 -14.31
N ARG A 45 -9.10 -13.82 -13.74
CA ARG A 45 -10.25 -13.47 -12.90
C ARG A 45 -10.40 -14.42 -11.72
N VAL A 46 -11.10 -13.97 -10.69
CA VAL A 46 -11.46 -14.80 -9.53
C VAL A 46 -12.87 -15.34 -9.69
N CYS A 47 -13.06 -16.64 -9.51
CA CYS A 47 -14.34 -17.32 -9.44
C CYS A 47 -14.56 -17.84 -8.01
N GLY A 48 -15.65 -17.43 -7.36
CA GLY A 48 -15.98 -17.80 -5.99
C GLY A 48 -17.08 -16.90 -5.43
N PRO A 49 -17.41 -17.01 -4.12
CA PRO A 49 -18.38 -16.13 -3.49
C PRO A 49 -18.06 -14.64 -3.70
N SER A 50 -19.12 -13.85 -3.92
CA SER A 50 -19.03 -12.40 -4.20
C SER A 50 -19.04 -11.53 -2.96
N GLU A 51 -19.20 -12.13 -1.77
CA GLU A 51 -19.25 -11.37 -0.52
C GLU A 51 -17.91 -10.66 -0.24
N PRO A 52 -17.92 -9.38 0.15
CA PRO A 52 -16.70 -8.68 0.53
C PRO A 52 -16.07 -9.29 1.78
N ALA A 53 -14.76 -9.50 1.73
CA ALA A 53 -13.97 -9.92 2.87
C ALA A 53 -13.67 -8.75 3.82
N VAL A 54 -13.38 -7.57 3.25
CA VAL A 54 -13.15 -6.32 3.97
C VAL A 54 -14.43 -5.49 3.96
N ARG A 55 -15.06 -5.31 5.13
CA ARG A 55 -16.34 -4.59 5.26
C ARG A 55 -16.19 -3.27 6.00
N THR A 56 -15.15 -3.15 6.82
CA THR A 56 -14.89 -2.00 7.69
C THR A 56 -13.44 -1.54 7.61
N ASN A 57 -13.18 -0.34 8.09
CA ASN A 57 -11.81 0.17 8.29
C ASN A 57 -11.00 -0.69 9.28
N ARG A 58 -11.66 -1.32 10.25
CA ARG A 58 -11.01 -2.27 11.17
C ARG A 58 -10.51 -3.52 10.46
N ASP A 59 -11.30 -4.07 9.54
CA ASP A 59 -10.87 -5.24 8.77
C ASP A 59 -9.61 -4.92 7.95
N LEU A 60 -9.59 -3.74 7.30
CA LEU A 60 -8.44 -3.29 6.53
C LEU A 60 -7.22 -2.99 7.43
N TYR A 61 -7.44 -2.39 8.60
CA TYR A 61 -6.39 -2.15 9.60
C TYR A 61 -5.72 -3.45 10.04
N LEU A 62 -6.51 -4.45 10.45
CA LEU A 62 -5.98 -5.75 10.89
C LEU A 62 -5.25 -6.47 9.76
N HIS A 63 -5.75 -6.36 8.52
CA HIS A 63 -5.08 -6.90 7.35
C HIS A 63 -3.69 -6.27 7.13
N PHE A 64 -3.60 -4.94 7.19
CA PHE A 64 -2.34 -4.21 7.00
C PHE A 64 -1.37 -4.44 8.15
N LEU A 65 -1.87 -4.55 9.38
CA LEU A 65 -1.07 -4.87 10.54
C LEU A 65 -0.42 -6.26 10.38
N HIS A 66 -1.21 -7.26 9.98
CA HIS A 66 -0.69 -8.61 9.70
C HIS A 66 0.34 -8.60 8.57
N LEU A 67 0.00 -7.97 7.43
CA LEU A 67 0.89 -7.84 6.28
C LEU A 67 2.22 -7.18 6.64
N GLY A 68 2.17 -6.14 7.48
CA GLY A 68 3.36 -5.47 8.00
C GLY A 68 4.27 -6.43 8.75
N GLN A 69 3.72 -7.22 9.67
CA GLN A 69 4.51 -8.21 10.43
C GLN A 69 5.12 -9.27 9.52
N GLU A 70 4.37 -9.75 8.52
CA GLU A 70 4.90 -10.71 7.54
C GLU A 70 6.04 -10.12 6.71
N ALA A 71 5.87 -8.89 6.19
CA ALA A 71 6.90 -8.19 5.44
C ALA A 71 8.17 -7.98 6.27
N ARG A 72 8.03 -7.61 7.55
CA ARG A 72 9.13 -7.49 8.49
C ARG A 72 9.82 -8.83 8.73
N ALA A 73 9.06 -9.91 8.97
CA ALA A 73 9.60 -11.24 9.18
C ALA A 73 10.36 -11.76 7.95
N ALA A 74 9.87 -11.45 6.75
CA ALA A 74 10.53 -11.74 5.48
C ALA A 74 11.65 -10.74 5.11
N SER A 75 12.00 -9.80 6.00
CA SER A 75 13.07 -8.81 5.84
C SER A 75 12.91 -7.92 4.58
N TRP A 76 11.67 -7.60 4.22
CA TRP A 76 11.41 -6.62 3.17
C TRP A 76 11.86 -5.22 3.60
N SER A 77 12.60 -4.54 2.73
CA SER A 77 12.78 -3.10 2.86
C SER A 77 11.51 -2.36 2.41
N LEU A 78 11.25 -1.19 3.00
CA LEU A 78 10.13 -0.35 2.57
C LEU A 78 10.24 0.06 1.10
N SER A 79 11.46 0.37 0.61
CA SER A 79 11.69 0.69 -0.80
C SER A 79 11.33 -0.48 -1.73
N ALA A 80 11.69 -1.72 -1.37
CA ALA A 80 11.28 -2.89 -2.14
C ALA A 80 9.75 -3.06 -2.14
N PHE A 81 9.12 -2.93 -0.97
CA PHE A 81 7.67 -3.03 -0.84
C PHE A 81 6.94 -1.98 -1.70
N LEU A 82 7.35 -0.71 -1.64
CA LEU A 82 6.72 0.37 -2.43
C LEU A 82 6.94 0.23 -3.93
N ARG A 83 8.12 -0.24 -4.39
CA ARG A 83 8.35 -0.55 -5.80
C ARG A 83 7.46 -1.70 -6.29
N SER A 84 7.26 -2.73 -5.45
CA SER A 84 6.30 -3.80 -5.75
C SER A 84 4.87 -3.27 -5.79
N LEU A 85 4.49 -2.42 -4.82
CA LEU A 85 3.16 -1.79 -4.74
C LEU A 85 2.84 -0.97 -5.98
N TRP A 86 3.79 -0.11 -6.41
CA TRP A 86 3.72 0.66 -7.64
C TRP A 86 3.46 -0.25 -8.85
N LYS A 87 4.22 -1.34 -8.98
CA LYS A 87 4.06 -2.27 -10.10
C LYS A 87 2.71 -2.99 -10.10
N VAL A 88 2.23 -3.45 -8.93
CA VAL A 88 1.00 -4.25 -8.83
C VAL A 88 -0.28 -3.42 -8.83
N SER A 89 -0.19 -2.09 -8.70
CA SER A 89 -1.35 -1.21 -8.89
C SER A 89 -1.69 -1.00 -10.37
N GLY A 90 -0.73 -1.21 -11.29
CA GLY A 90 -0.90 -0.99 -12.73
C GLY A 90 -2.17 -1.62 -13.33
N PRO A 91 -2.50 -2.90 -13.07
CA PRO A 91 -3.74 -3.51 -13.58
C PRO A 91 -5.04 -2.89 -13.06
N LEU A 92 -4.97 -2.03 -12.04
CA LEU A 92 -6.10 -1.31 -11.47
C LEU A 92 -6.19 0.15 -11.96
N SER A 93 -5.23 0.64 -12.75
CA SER A 93 -5.08 2.06 -13.11
C SER A 93 -6.32 2.69 -13.73
N ASP A 94 -7.04 1.92 -14.55
CA ASP A 94 -8.21 2.41 -15.29
C ASP A 94 -9.49 2.47 -14.43
N ARG A 95 -9.42 2.02 -13.17
CA ARG A 95 -10.55 2.07 -12.24
C ARG A 95 -10.59 3.44 -11.56
N GLU A 96 -11.75 4.09 -11.59
CA GLU A 96 -11.98 5.36 -10.90
C GLU A 96 -11.94 5.19 -9.37
N SER A 97 -12.42 4.05 -8.86
CA SER A 97 -12.38 3.70 -7.45
C SER A 97 -12.21 2.19 -7.27
N LEU A 98 -11.75 1.79 -6.09
CA LEU A 98 -11.41 0.42 -5.74
C LEU A 98 -12.31 -0.10 -4.62
N ALA A 99 -12.69 -1.37 -4.70
CA ALA A 99 -13.30 -2.03 -3.57
C ALA A 99 -12.24 -2.24 -2.47
N PRO A 100 -12.61 -2.25 -1.18
CA PRO A 100 -11.66 -2.50 -0.09
C PRO A 100 -10.90 -3.83 -0.23
N ASP A 101 -11.54 -4.87 -0.79
CA ASP A 101 -10.88 -6.14 -1.12
C ASP A 101 -9.78 -5.98 -2.17
N ASP A 102 -9.98 -5.14 -3.19
CA ASP A 102 -8.95 -4.86 -4.21
C ASP A 102 -7.76 -4.12 -3.59
N VAL A 103 -8.01 -3.19 -2.66
CA VAL A 103 -6.96 -2.49 -1.92
C VAL A 103 -6.17 -3.46 -1.04
N ALA A 104 -6.84 -4.29 -0.24
CA ALA A 104 -6.17 -5.31 0.57
C ALA A 104 -5.38 -6.30 -0.31
N ALA A 105 -5.92 -6.68 -1.48
CA ALA A 105 -5.27 -7.56 -2.42
C ALA A 105 -4.03 -6.91 -3.07
N MET A 106 -4.11 -5.63 -3.43
CA MET A 106 -2.99 -4.87 -4.01
C MET A 106 -1.81 -4.80 -3.04
N PHE A 107 -2.05 -4.50 -1.77
CA PHE A 107 -1.00 -4.49 -0.75
C PHE A 107 -0.45 -5.90 -0.45
N SER A 108 -1.31 -6.92 -0.43
CA SER A 108 -0.87 -8.32 -0.30
C SER A 108 0.00 -8.77 -1.48
N ALA A 109 -0.39 -8.41 -2.71
CA ALA A 109 0.38 -8.66 -3.91
C ALA A 109 1.76 -7.99 -3.85
N ALA A 110 1.85 -6.77 -3.32
CA ALA A 110 3.11 -6.06 -3.15
C ALA A 110 4.13 -6.80 -2.26
N SER A 111 3.65 -7.54 -1.25
CA SER A 111 4.52 -8.33 -0.35
C SER A 111 5.07 -9.63 -0.96
N THR A 112 4.56 -10.05 -2.12
CA THR A 112 4.94 -11.31 -2.78
C THR A 112 5.49 -11.11 -4.18
N ALA A 113 5.14 -9.99 -4.84
CA ALA A 113 5.67 -9.62 -6.14
C ALA A 113 7.15 -9.19 -6.02
N PRO A 114 8.07 -9.71 -6.86
CA PRO A 114 9.43 -9.23 -6.92
C PRO A 114 9.46 -7.74 -7.27
N PRO A 115 10.20 -6.92 -6.49
CA PRO A 115 10.27 -5.50 -6.73
C PRO A 115 10.98 -5.25 -8.06
N PRO A 116 10.45 -4.37 -8.93
CA PRO A 116 11.21 -3.91 -10.09
C PRO A 116 12.44 -3.14 -9.61
N ASP A 117 13.49 -3.06 -10.44
CA ASP A 117 14.67 -2.25 -10.14
C ASP A 117 14.31 -0.78 -9.94
N PHE A 118 15.10 -0.08 -9.12
CA PHE A 118 14.97 1.36 -8.98
C PHE A 118 15.37 2.03 -10.30
N VAL A 119 14.54 2.97 -10.79
CA VAL A 119 14.83 3.75 -11.99
C VAL A 119 15.40 5.11 -11.58
N PRO A 120 16.67 5.43 -11.94
CA PRO A 120 17.31 6.68 -11.53
C PRO A 120 16.55 7.96 -11.86
N ALA A 121 15.76 7.95 -12.94
CA ALA A 121 14.97 9.09 -13.36
C ALA A 121 13.95 9.53 -12.30
N TRP A 122 13.44 8.62 -11.46
CA TRP A 122 12.50 8.94 -10.38
C TRP A 122 13.07 9.95 -9.36
N SER A 123 14.39 9.99 -9.17
CA SER A 123 15.01 10.99 -8.29
C SER A 123 14.98 12.41 -8.90
N THR A 124 15.00 12.55 -10.21
CA THR A 124 15.16 13.84 -10.91
C THR A 124 13.90 14.33 -11.62
N GLU A 125 12.93 13.45 -11.87
CA GLU A 125 11.66 13.78 -12.50
C GLU A 125 10.81 14.74 -11.66
N ASP A 126 9.99 15.54 -12.34
CA ASP A 126 8.95 16.34 -11.71
C ASP A 126 7.79 15.43 -11.31
N LEU A 127 7.72 15.14 -10.00
CA LEU A 127 6.67 14.35 -9.39
C LEU A 127 5.68 15.23 -8.63
N SER A 128 5.65 16.54 -8.88
CA SER A 128 4.67 17.42 -8.24
C SER A 128 3.25 17.10 -8.69
N LEU A 129 2.30 17.30 -7.78
CA LEU A 129 0.89 17.15 -8.12
C LEU A 129 0.44 18.33 -9.00
N PRO A 130 -0.38 18.08 -10.03
CA PRO A 130 -0.93 19.16 -10.87
C PRO A 130 -1.95 20.03 -10.13
N GLY A 131 -2.42 19.62 -8.95
CA GLY A 131 -3.32 20.36 -8.07
C GLY A 131 -3.08 20.02 -6.60
N ASP A 132 -3.93 20.55 -5.71
CA ASP A 132 -3.71 20.47 -4.26
C ASP A 132 -3.91 19.06 -3.69
N GLU A 133 -4.74 18.23 -4.33
CA GLU A 133 -5.06 16.88 -3.86
C GLU A 133 -4.95 15.84 -4.99
N PRO A 134 -4.45 14.62 -4.72
CA PRO A 134 -4.45 13.51 -5.67
C PRO A 134 -5.86 13.08 -6.04
N ARG A 135 -6.13 12.89 -7.34
CA ARG A 135 -7.48 12.53 -7.82
C ARG A 135 -7.55 11.16 -8.47
N ASP A 136 -6.51 10.78 -9.19
CA ASP A 136 -6.48 9.57 -10.02
C ASP A 136 -5.23 8.71 -9.74
N HIS A 137 -5.12 7.61 -10.48
CA HIS A 137 -3.99 6.69 -10.37
C HIS A 137 -2.64 7.37 -10.66
N ALA A 138 -2.59 8.31 -11.61
CA ALA A 138 -1.36 9.01 -11.97
C ALA A 138 -0.89 9.94 -10.85
N ASP A 139 -1.81 10.63 -10.17
CA ASP A 139 -1.47 11.42 -8.98
C ASP A 139 -1.02 10.54 -7.81
N TRP A 140 -1.66 9.39 -7.60
CA TRP A 140 -1.21 8.39 -6.62
C TRP A 140 0.18 7.84 -6.95
N GLU A 141 0.47 7.59 -8.23
CA GLU A 141 1.77 7.13 -8.69
C GLU A 141 2.86 8.15 -8.38
N ARG A 142 2.61 9.45 -8.60
CA ARG A 142 3.54 10.53 -8.22
C ARG A 142 3.86 10.52 -6.72
N VAL A 143 2.88 10.23 -5.86
CA VAL A 143 3.06 10.09 -4.41
C VAL A 143 3.99 8.91 -4.09
N ILE A 144 3.71 7.73 -4.65
CA ILE A 144 4.53 6.53 -4.41
C ILE A 144 5.95 6.69 -4.96
N LEU A 145 6.12 7.24 -6.16
CA LEU A 145 7.43 7.49 -6.76
C LEU A 145 8.21 8.54 -5.96
N SER A 146 7.54 9.57 -5.43
CA SER A 146 8.18 10.55 -4.55
C SER A 146 8.75 9.88 -3.30
N GLN A 147 7.99 8.94 -2.73
CA GLN A 147 8.42 8.19 -1.56
C GLN A 147 9.57 7.22 -1.85
N ILE A 148 9.52 6.53 -2.98
CA ILE A 148 10.60 5.65 -3.44
C ILE A 148 11.89 6.45 -3.66
N ALA A 149 11.79 7.63 -4.27
CA ALA A 149 12.93 8.53 -4.47
C ALA A 149 13.53 9.02 -3.15
N ASP A 150 12.71 9.45 -2.19
CA ASP A 150 13.17 9.85 -0.86
C ASP A 150 13.88 8.69 -0.13
N LEU A 151 13.33 7.46 -0.21
CA LEU A 151 13.97 6.28 0.37
C LEU A 151 15.31 5.95 -0.29
N GLN A 152 15.46 6.22 -1.59
CA GLN A 152 16.74 6.09 -2.28
C GLN A 152 17.75 7.13 -1.78
N ASP A 153 17.32 8.37 -1.55
CA ASP A 153 18.18 9.42 -1.00
C ASP A 153 18.68 9.05 0.41
N PHE A 154 17.84 8.41 1.23
CA PHE A 154 18.25 7.88 2.53
C PHE A 154 19.25 6.72 2.44
N LEU A 155 19.35 5.99 1.33
CA LEU A 155 20.44 5.00 1.18
C LEU A 155 21.80 5.68 1.02
N ALA A 156 21.84 6.85 0.38
CA ALA A 156 23.06 7.64 0.22
C ALA A 156 23.41 8.44 1.48
N ALA A 157 22.40 8.90 2.22
CA ALA A 157 22.55 9.59 3.50
C ALA A 157 21.62 8.97 4.57
N PRO A 158 22.03 7.85 5.20
CA PRO A 158 21.21 7.12 6.16
C PRO A 158 20.76 7.99 7.34
N PRO A 159 19.50 7.88 7.77
CA PRO A 159 19.01 8.67 8.88
C PRO A 159 19.61 8.16 10.19
N GLY A 160 19.87 9.08 11.13
CA GLY A 160 20.46 8.76 12.43
C GLY A 160 19.52 7.97 13.36
N PRO A 161 19.97 7.58 14.57
CA PRO A 161 19.19 6.75 15.50
C PRO A 161 17.89 7.39 16.02
N HIS A 162 17.73 8.70 15.80
CA HIS A 162 16.55 9.46 16.19
C HIS A 162 15.52 9.61 15.05
N ALA A 163 15.70 8.93 13.92
CA ALA A 163 14.82 9.02 12.74
C ALA A 163 13.33 8.79 13.05
N ARG A 164 13.05 7.93 14.04
CA ARG A 164 11.68 7.65 14.52
C ARG A 164 10.95 8.86 15.09
N PHE A 165 11.68 9.92 15.49
CA PHE A 165 11.10 11.19 15.93
C PHE A 165 10.93 12.18 14.77
N GLY A 166 11.15 11.69 13.56
CA GLY A 166 11.02 12.39 12.31
C GLY A 166 12.33 12.98 11.80
N VAL A 167 12.57 12.80 10.51
CA VAL A 167 13.72 13.34 9.77
C VAL A 167 13.27 13.76 8.37
N ASP A 168 13.89 14.79 7.82
CA ASP A 168 13.59 15.23 6.46
C ASP A 168 14.45 14.47 5.45
N ALA A 169 13.85 14.07 4.33
CA ALA A 169 14.53 13.45 3.20
C ALA A 169 15.59 14.40 2.64
N PRO A 170 16.83 13.93 2.37
CA PRO A 170 17.94 14.79 1.97
C PRO A 170 17.68 15.61 0.71
N ARG A 171 17.03 15.01 -0.31
CA ARG A 171 16.69 15.62 -1.60
C ARG A 171 17.85 16.47 -2.17
N PRO A 172 18.97 15.84 -2.55
CA PRO A 172 20.19 16.54 -2.97
C PRO A 172 19.96 17.50 -4.16
N PRO A 173 20.88 18.44 -4.41
CA PRO A 173 20.78 19.33 -5.57
C PRO A 173 20.59 18.54 -6.88
N GLY A 174 19.57 18.91 -7.65
CA GLY A 174 19.16 18.20 -8.87
C GLY A 174 17.97 17.24 -8.66
N SER A 175 17.52 17.01 -7.43
CA SER A 175 16.24 16.34 -7.17
C SER A 175 15.08 17.15 -7.74
N GLY A 176 14.16 16.46 -8.42
CA GLY A 176 12.92 17.07 -8.89
C GLY A 176 11.95 17.37 -7.75
N PRO A 177 10.93 18.22 -7.97
CA PRO A 177 9.88 18.45 -6.99
C PRO A 177 9.10 17.16 -6.68
N ARG A 178 8.51 17.08 -5.48
CA ARG A 178 7.84 15.90 -4.94
C ARG A 178 6.38 16.16 -4.62
N ALA A 179 5.54 15.14 -4.76
CA ALA A 179 4.14 15.15 -4.32
C ALA A 179 3.99 15.02 -2.79
N THR A 180 5.04 14.57 -2.09
CA THR A 180 5.00 14.36 -0.64
C THR A 180 5.87 15.35 0.13
N PRO A 181 5.50 15.67 1.39
CA PRO A 181 6.39 16.40 2.30
C PRO A 181 7.73 15.69 2.47
N ALA A 182 8.78 16.42 2.84
CA ALA A 182 10.10 15.82 3.07
C ALA A 182 10.17 15.04 4.39
N ARG A 183 9.23 15.22 5.32
CA ARG A 183 9.28 14.63 6.67
C ARG A 183 8.93 13.14 6.66
N TRP A 184 9.73 12.31 7.32
CA TRP A 184 9.55 10.86 7.45
C TRP A 184 9.68 10.40 8.90
N TYR A 185 8.78 9.51 9.34
CA TYR A 185 8.85 8.82 10.65
C TYR A 185 9.05 7.31 10.52
N ASN A 186 8.52 6.69 9.45
CA ASN A 186 8.47 5.24 9.28
C ASN A 186 9.36 4.77 8.13
N PHE A 187 10.24 3.81 8.43
CA PHE A 187 11.28 3.33 7.49
C PHE A 187 11.22 1.82 7.22
N ASP A 188 10.34 1.09 7.93
CA ASP A 188 10.08 -0.33 7.72
C ASP A 188 8.61 -0.58 7.33
N PRO A 189 8.31 -1.64 6.54
CA PRO A 189 6.95 -1.90 6.07
C PRO A 189 5.91 -2.00 7.18
N ALA A 190 6.26 -2.55 8.35
CA ALA A 190 5.28 -2.77 9.40
C ALA A 190 4.83 -1.47 10.07
N THR A 191 5.76 -0.59 10.44
CA THR A 191 5.41 0.74 10.98
C THR A 191 4.71 1.58 9.92
N TYR A 192 5.20 1.56 8.69
CA TYR A 192 4.60 2.27 7.56
C TYR A 192 3.13 1.85 7.34
N LEU A 193 2.83 0.56 7.25
CA LEU A 193 1.47 0.07 6.97
C LEU A 193 0.51 0.29 8.14
N GLU A 194 0.98 0.13 9.37
CA GLU A 194 0.19 0.40 10.57
C GLU A 194 -0.21 1.88 10.63
N CYS A 195 0.78 2.78 10.54
CA CYS A 195 0.57 4.22 10.59
C CYS A 195 -0.24 4.72 9.39
N ALA A 196 -0.06 4.10 8.21
CA ALA A 196 -0.82 4.40 7.01
C ALA A 196 -2.32 4.29 7.26
N VAL A 197 -2.80 3.16 7.76
CA VAL A 197 -4.25 2.95 8.00
C VAL A 197 -4.71 3.66 9.26
N ALA A 198 -3.91 3.62 10.32
CA ALA A 198 -4.30 4.21 11.59
C ALA A 198 -4.52 5.73 11.48
N GLY A 199 -3.67 6.43 10.72
CA GLY A 199 -3.75 7.88 10.52
C GLY A 199 -4.77 8.31 9.47
N SER A 200 -5.01 7.50 8.44
CA SER A 200 -5.90 7.87 7.34
C SER A 200 -7.35 7.39 7.54
N LEU A 201 -7.55 6.20 8.08
CA LEU A 201 -8.85 5.54 8.17
C LEU A 201 -9.28 5.21 9.60
N GLY A 202 -8.34 5.09 10.53
CA GLY A 202 -8.60 4.56 11.88
C GLY A 202 -8.83 3.04 11.85
N GLY A 203 -9.80 2.55 12.64
CA GLY A 203 -10.10 1.12 12.81
C GLY A 203 -9.23 0.38 13.83
N TRP A 204 -8.18 1.04 14.34
CA TRP A 204 -7.25 0.50 15.33
C TRP A 204 -7.83 0.44 16.75
N ASP A 205 -7.38 -0.54 17.52
CA ASP A 205 -7.60 -0.69 18.95
C ASP A 205 -6.25 -0.99 19.64
N ALA A 206 -5.99 -0.39 20.81
CA ALA A 206 -4.76 -0.62 21.58
C ALA A 206 -4.61 -2.08 22.00
N ALA A 207 -5.72 -2.82 22.13
CA ALA A 207 -5.70 -4.26 22.36
C ALA A 207 -5.07 -5.07 21.20
N ASP A 208 -4.95 -4.47 20.01
CA ASP A 208 -4.26 -5.08 18.86
C ASP A 208 -2.73 -5.12 19.08
N GLY A 209 -2.22 -4.46 20.13
CA GLY A 209 -0.82 -4.53 20.58
C GLY A 209 0.18 -3.69 19.76
N ALA A 210 -0.31 -3.00 18.72
CA ALA A 210 0.52 -2.18 17.84
C ALA A 210 0.69 -0.74 18.34
N ARG A 211 -0.35 -0.17 18.97
CA ARG A 211 -0.35 1.23 19.45
C ARG A 211 -0.39 1.30 20.96
N VAL A 212 0.47 2.14 21.54
CA VAL A 212 0.51 2.41 22.97
C VAL A 212 -0.17 3.75 23.24
N PRO A 213 -1.31 3.79 23.95
CA PRO A 213 -1.97 5.05 24.29
C PRO A 213 -1.05 5.92 25.15
N LEU A 214 -0.71 7.11 24.67
CA LEU A 214 0.07 8.09 25.44
C LEU A 214 -0.87 9.03 26.19
N PRO A 215 -0.60 9.32 27.49
CA PRO A 215 -1.43 10.24 28.27
C PRO A 215 -1.57 11.60 27.57
N THR A 216 -2.81 12.09 27.42
CA THR A 216 -3.04 13.42 26.85
C THR A 216 -3.12 14.47 27.97
N LEU A 217 -2.79 15.72 27.65
CA LEU A 217 -2.90 16.85 28.60
C LEU A 217 -4.33 17.07 29.13
N SER A 218 -5.35 16.51 28.47
CA SER A 218 -6.77 16.73 28.74
C SER A 218 -7.56 15.48 29.17
N GLY A 219 -6.91 14.33 29.44
CA GLY A 219 -7.58 13.15 29.97
C GLY A 219 -7.07 11.80 29.45
N GLU A 220 -7.91 10.77 29.56
CA GLU A 220 -7.63 9.40 29.11
C GLU A 220 -7.27 9.39 27.61
N ALA A 221 -6.16 8.74 27.30
CA ALA A 221 -5.73 8.54 25.93
C ALA A 221 -6.75 7.69 25.18
N PRO A 222 -7.10 8.04 23.93
CA PRO A 222 -7.97 7.17 23.14
C PRO A 222 -7.31 5.80 23.03
N THR A 223 -8.04 4.77 23.46
CA THR A 223 -7.59 3.38 23.38
C THR A 223 -8.01 2.71 22.09
N ARG A 224 -8.86 3.36 21.28
CA ARG A 224 -9.35 2.86 20.00
C ARG A 224 -9.87 4.01 19.14
N SER A 225 -9.98 3.74 17.85
CA SER A 225 -10.63 4.63 16.89
C SER A 225 -11.99 4.10 16.44
N TYR A 226 -12.81 4.97 15.85
CA TYR A 226 -14.15 4.61 15.40
C TYR A 226 -14.12 3.59 14.25
N VAL A 227 -14.98 2.56 14.34
CA VAL A 227 -15.17 1.56 13.30
C VAL A 227 -16.33 1.98 12.40
N ARG A 228 -16.09 2.00 11.09
CA ARG A 228 -17.10 2.37 10.08
C ARG A 228 -17.07 1.43 8.89
N PRO A 229 -18.20 1.25 8.19
CA PRO A 229 -18.22 0.55 6.91
C PRO A 229 -17.28 1.19 5.89
N LEU A 230 -16.60 0.37 5.10
CA LEU A 230 -15.87 0.76 3.90
C LEU A 230 -16.53 0.10 2.71
N THR A 231 -16.94 0.89 1.73
CA THR A 231 -17.66 0.40 0.54
C THR A 231 -16.87 0.63 -0.75
N SER A 232 -16.12 1.73 -0.82
CA SER A 232 -15.25 2.08 -1.94
C SER A 232 -14.12 2.99 -1.44
N MET A 233 -13.02 3.03 -2.18
CA MET A 233 -11.84 3.85 -1.91
C MET A 233 -11.35 4.49 -3.21
N THR A 234 -11.16 5.80 -3.20
CA THR A 234 -10.62 6.57 -4.33
C THR A 234 -9.09 6.51 -4.33
N TRP A 235 -8.45 6.84 -5.46
CA TRP A 235 -6.99 7.00 -5.50
C TRP A 235 -6.48 8.10 -4.56
N GLY A 236 -7.30 9.13 -4.31
CA GLY A 236 -7.03 10.14 -3.29
C GLY A 236 -6.98 9.56 -1.87
N ASP A 237 -7.89 8.64 -1.52
CA ASP A 237 -7.85 7.92 -0.24
C ASP A 237 -6.57 7.07 -0.13
N LEU A 238 -6.17 6.40 -1.21
CA LEU A 238 -4.95 5.60 -1.26
C LEU A 238 -3.68 6.47 -1.15
N ALA A 239 -3.69 7.67 -1.73
CA ALA A 239 -2.59 8.61 -1.61
C ALA A 239 -2.48 9.14 -0.19
N ARG A 240 -3.62 9.41 0.48
CA ARG A 240 -3.66 9.74 1.90
C ARG A 240 -3.11 8.62 2.77
N ILE A 241 -3.47 7.36 2.49
CA ILE A 241 -2.90 6.18 3.16
C ILE A 241 -1.39 6.17 3.02
N ALA A 242 -0.86 6.36 1.81
CA ALA A 242 0.58 6.38 1.58
C ALA A 242 1.31 7.51 2.33
N VAL A 243 0.77 8.73 2.29
CA VAL A 243 1.34 9.88 3.02
C VAL A 243 1.27 9.69 4.53
N CYS A 244 0.16 9.15 5.06
CA CYS A 244 0.07 8.77 6.47
C CYS A 244 1.10 7.70 6.83
N GLY A 245 1.37 6.74 5.95
CA GLY A 245 2.40 5.73 6.18
C GLY A 245 3.77 6.34 6.36
N GLN A 246 4.08 7.42 5.64
CA GLN A 246 5.31 8.18 5.80
C GLN A 246 5.33 9.04 7.06
N MET A 247 4.24 9.77 7.34
CA MET A 247 4.24 10.92 8.25
C MET A 247 3.61 10.71 9.62
N TYR A 248 2.77 9.68 9.79
CA TYR A 248 1.98 9.50 10.99
C TYR A 248 2.76 8.71 12.05
N GLU A 249 2.57 9.10 13.32
CA GLU A 249 3.16 8.51 14.53
C GLU A 249 2.07 7.85 15.38
#